data_AF-A0A3D5R9D1-F1
#
_entry.id   AF-A0A3D5R9D1-F1
#
_cell.length_a   1.000
_cell.length_b   1.000
_cell.length_c   1.000
_cell.angle_alpha   90.00
_cell.angle_beta   90.00
_cell.angle_gamma   90.00
#
_symmetry.space_group_name_H-M   'P 1'
#
loop_
_entity.id
_entity.type
_entity.pdbx_description
1 polymer ?
#
loop_
_entity_poly.entity_id
_entity_poly.type
_entity_poly.pdbx_seq_one_letter_code
_entity_poly.pdbx_strand_id
1 'polypeptide(L)' 'MEAATVLTLSSLFKIKAGAIFAVVGNRVTDEFVYGGVEKSIEAATEAAVILDKWQKLKEKNNKEYWYPSLGQ' A
#
# COMPACT_ATOMS: atom_id res chain seq x y z
N MET A 1 -14.81 -2.49 -2.04
CA MET A 1 -15.73 -2.52 -0.87
C MET A 1 -15.08 -3.15 0.38
N GLU A 2 -13.84 -3.64 0.30
CA GLU A 2 -13.23 -4.57 1.28
C GLU A 2 -12.20 -3.90 2.20
N ALA A 3 -11.71 -2.72 1.80
CA ALA A 3 -10.59 -2.04 2.41
C ALA A 3 -10.79 -1.71 3.89
N ALA A 4 -11.98 -1.24 4.25
CA ALA A 4 -12.31 -0.89 5.63
C ALA A 4 -12.12 -2.10 6.54
N THR A 5 -12.72 -3.25 6.18
CA THR A 5 -12.60 -4.49 6.94
C THR A 5 -11.15 -4.95 7.07
N VAL A 6 -10.40 -4.99 5.96
CA VAL A 6 -9.00 -5.43 5.97
C VAL A 6 -8.16 -4.51 6.88
N LEU A 7 -8.26 -3.19 6.71
CA LEU A 7 -7.46 -2.24 7.48
C LEU A 7 -7.82 -2.24 8.98
N THR A 8 -9.12 -2.41 9.31
CA THR A 8 -9.56 -2.56 10.71
C THR A 8 -8.96 -3.81 11.34
N LEU A 9 -9.07 -4.97 10.68
CA LEU A 9 -8.49 -6.21 11.20
C LEU A 9 -6.97 -6.12 11.32
N SER A 10 -6.28 -5.58 10.32
CA SER A 10 -4.83 -5.40 10.37
C SER A 10 -4.38 -4.52 11.55
N SER A 11 -5.12 -3.45 11.85
CA SER A 11 -4.85 -2.59 13.01
C SER A 11 -5.04 -3.32 14.35
N LEU A 12 -6.08 -4.16 14.45
CA LEU A 12 -6.33 -5.00 15.63
C LEU A 12 -5.21 -6.03 15.84
N PHE A 13 -4.76 -6.67 14.77
CA PHE A 13 -3.71 -7.71 14.82
C PHE A 13 -2.27 -7.15 14.77
N LYS A 14 -2.10 -5.83 14.74
CA LYS A 14 -0.78 -5.17 14.63
C LYS A 14 0.03 -5.61 13.39
N ILE A 15 -0.68 -5.87 12.30
CA ILE A 15 -0.11 -6.20 10.99
C ILE A 15 -0.11 -4.93 10.13
N LYS A 16 0.96 -4.70 9.38
CA LYS A 16 1.00 -3.59 8.42
C LYS A 16 0.15 -3.94 7.19
N ALA A 17 -0.74 -3.02 6.80
CA ALA A 17 -1.58 -3.17 5.62
C ALA A 17 -1.80 -1.83 4.91
N GLY A 18 -2.13 -1.91 3.63
CA GLY A 18 -2.48 -0.79 2.77
C GLY A 18 -3.37 -1.27 1.63
N ALA A 19 -3.91 -0.33 0.84
CA ALA A 19 -4.75 -0.67 -0.30
C ALA A 19 -4.55 0.32 -1.46
N ILE A 20 -4.60 -0.20 -2.69
CA ILE A 20 -4.52 0.55 -3.94
C ILE A 20 -5.72 0.12 -4.79
N PHE A 21 -6.35 1.07 -5.47
CA PHE A 21 -7.60 0.83 -6.22
C PHE A 21 -7.49 1.33 -7.65
N ALA A 22 -7.99 0.51 -8.59
CA ALA A 22 -8.33 0.96 -9.92
C ALA A 22 -9.71 1.63 -9.88
N VAL A 23 -9.79 2.87 -10.36
CA VAL A 23 -11.05 3.63 -10.43
C VAL A 23 -11.71 3.34 -11.77
N VAL A 24 -12.76 2.53 -11.76
CA VAL A 24 -13.51 2.16 -12.97
C VAL A 24 -14.70 3.07 -13.27
N GLY A 25 -15.11 3.88 -12.30
CA GLY A 25 -16.23 4.80 -12.47
C GLY A 25 -16.22 5.95 -11.48
N ASN A 26 -16.66 7.10 -11.97
CA ASN A 26 -16.86 8.30 -11.18
C ASN A 26 -18.32 8.73 -11.26
N ARG A 27 -19.05 8.57 -10.14
CA ARG A 27 -20.48 8.91 -10.10
C ARG A 27 -20.76 10.40 -10.22
N VAL A 28 -19.81 11.27 -9.86
CA VAL A 28 -19.99 12.72 -9.93
C VAL A 28 -19.96 13.21 -11.38
N THR A 29 -19.11 12.60 -12.22
CA THR A 29 -18.99 12.92 -13.64
C THR A 29 -19.81 12.01 -14.55
N ASP A 30 -20.43 10.97 -13.99
CA ASP A 30 -21.15 9.90 -14.70
C ASP A 30 -20.29 9.17 -15.75
N GLU A 31 -18.98 9.10 -15.49
CA GLU A 31 -18.02 8.44 -16.37
C GLU A 31 -17.74 7.02 -15.89
N PHE A 32 -17.65 6.09 -16.85
CA PHE A 32 -17.28 4.70 -16.59
C PHE A 32 -16.22 4.25 -17.60
N VAL A 33 -15.02 3.93 -17.11
CA VAL A 33 -13.88 3.57 -17.93
C VAL A 33 -13.21 2.33 -17.34
N TYR A 34 -13.10 1.28 -18.14
CA TYR A 34 -12.33 0.10 -17.76
C TYR A 34 -10.83 0.36 -18.00
N GLY A 35 -10.04 0.28 -16.93
CA GLY A 35 -8.59 0.42 -17.02
C GLY A 35 -7.93 0.60 -15.65
N GLY A 36 -6.61 0.66 -15.64
CA GLY A 36 -5.83 0.96 -14.43
C GLY A 36 -5.65 -0.23 -13.48
N VAL A 37 -6.18 -1.41 -13.81
CA VAL A 37 -5.97 -2.65 -13.02
C VAL A 37 -4.50 -3.04 -13.06
N GLU A 38 -3.90 -3.10 -14.24
CA GLU A 38 -2.49 -3.44 -14.45
C GLU A 38 -1.58 -2.48 -13.67
N LYS A 39 -1.84 -1.17 -13.79
CA LYS A 39 -1.09 -0.13 -13.07
C LYS A 39 -1.26 -0.23 -11.55
N SER A 40 -2.45 -0.59 -11.08
CA SER A 40 -2.71 -0.79 -9.65
C SER A 40 -1.97 -2.03 -9.11
N ILE A 41 -1.91 -3.11 -9.89
CA ILE A 41 -1.16 -4.33 -9.56
C ILE A 41 0.35 -4.03 -9.51
N GLU A 42 0.87 -3.33 -10.51
CA GLU A 42 2.28 -2.91 -10.56
C GLU A 42 2.64 -2.06 -9.35
N ALA A 43 1.84 -1.02 -9.07
CA ALA A 43 2.05 -0.16 -7.90
C ALA A 43 1.97 -0.93 -6.57
N ALA A 44 1.02 -1.86 -6.43
CA ALA A 44 0.88 -2.66 -5.22
C ALA A 44 2.05 -3.60 -4.99
N THR A 45 2.53 -4.23 -6.07
CA THR A 45 3.66 -5.17 -6.02
C THR A 45 4.96 -4.42 -5.73
N GLU A 46 5.21 -3.30 -6.39
CA GLU A 46 6.38 -2.46 -6.16
C GLU A 46 6.39 -1.90 -4.73
N ALA A 47 5.24 -1.43 -4.23
CA ALA A 47 5.10 -0.99 -2.85
C ALA A 47 5.46 -2.09 -1.84
N ALA A 48 5.04 -3.33 -2.07
CA ALA A 48 5.39 -4.46 -1.20
C ALA A 48 6.92 -4.71 -1.17
N VAL A 49 7.58 -4.65 -2.33
CA VAL A 49 9.05 -4.78 -2.44
C VAL A 49 9.77 -3.64 -1.71
N ILE A 50 9.31 -2.40 -1.86
CA ILE A 50 9.89 -1.23 -1.19
C ILE A 50 9.74 -1.34 0.33
N LEU A 51 8.55 -1.73 0.82
CA LEU A 51 8.28 -1.87 2.25
C LEU A 51 9.13 -2.98 2.89
N ASP A 52 9.38 -4.08 2.19
CA ASP A 52 10.30 -5.14 2.64
C ASP A 52 11.74 -4.63 2.75
N LYS A 53 12.23 -3.88 1.74
CA LYS A 53 13.56 -3.24 1.79
C LYS A 53 13.69 -2.29 2.98
N TRP A 54 12.69 -1.46 3.23
CA TRP A 54 12.67 -0.54 4.37
C TRP A 54 12.65 -1.25 5.71
N GLN A 55 11.91 -2.35 5.83
CA GLN A 55 11.90 -3.18 7.03
C GLN A 55 13.29 -3.77 7.31
N LYS A 56 13.96 -4.33 6.30
CA LYS A 56 15.33 -4.86 6.41
C LYS A 56 16.35 -3.78 6.79
N LEU A 57 16.27 -2.59 6.20
CA LEU A 57 17.14 -1.46 6.55
C LEU A 57 16.94 -1.03 8.01
N LYS A 58 15.69 -0.99 8.45
CA LYS A 58 15.33 -0.63 9.82
C LYS A 58 15.88 -1.64 10.83
N GLU A 59 15.75 -2.94 10.53
CA GLU A 59 16.31 -4.03 11.35
C GLU A 59 17.85 -3.98 11.40
N LYS A 60 18.51 -3.78 10.25
CA LYS A 60 19.97 -3.64 10.17
C LYS A 60 20.51 -2.48 11.01
N ASN A 61 19.76 -1.38 11.11
CA ASN A 61 20.14 -0.19 11.86
C ASN A 61 19.61 -0.18 13.32
N ASN A 62 18.95 -1.26 13.75
CA ASN A 62 18.33 -1.40 15.07
C ASN A 62 17.43 -0.20 15.45
N LYS A 63 16.57 0.22 14.51
CA LYS A 63 15.63 1.34 14.70
C LYS A 63 14.20 0.83 14.83
N GLU A 64 13.38 1.57 15.59
CA GLU A 64 11.96 1.24 15.74
C GLU A 64 11.14 1.68 14.51
N TYR A 65 11.47 2.84 13.94
CA TYR A 65 10.80 3.45 12.80
C TYR A 65 11.74 3.66 11.61
N TRP A 66 11.20 3.60 10.40
CA TRP A 66 11.91 4.02 9.19
C TRP A 66 11.80 5.54 9.02
N TYR A 67 12.89 6.17 8.58
CA TYR A 67 12.93 7.59 8.25
C TYR A 67 13.90 7.82 7.06
N PRO A 68 13.74 8.90 6.26
CA PRO A 68 14.45 9.05 4.98
C PRO A 68 15.98 8.91 5.02
N SER A 69 16.64 9.36 6.10
CA SER A 69 18.10 9.23 6.21
C SER A 69 18.60 7.80 6.45
N LEU A 70 17.72 6.80 6.65
CA LEU A 70 18.09 5.37 6.62
C LEU A 70 18.13 4.78 5.20
N GLY A 71 17.52 5.46 4.22
CA GLY A 71 17.41 5.00 2.84
C GLY A 71 18.32 5.74 1.85
N GLN A 72 19.12 6.70 2.33
CA GLN A 72 20.17 7.39 1.56
C GLN A 72 21.46 6.57 1.50
#